data_AF-A0A850ELL1-F1
#
_entry.id   AF-A0A850ELL1-F1
#
_cell.length_a   1.000
_cell.length_b   1.000
_cell.length_c   1.000
_cell.angle_alpha   90.00
_cell.angle_beta   90.00
_cell.angle_gamma   90.00
#
_symmetry.space_group_name_H-M   'P 1'
#
loop_
_entity.id
_entity.type
_entity.pdbx_description
1 polymer ?
#
loop_
_entity_poly.entity_id
_entity_poly.type
_entity_poly.pdbx_seq_one_letter_code
_entity_poly.pdbx_strand_id
1 'polypeptide(L)'
;MTNPKVNSSFSQRHPVWAVVIIEGLLLVAMIAAGAYATIKQLSYTAPVLIAFVPIALVLIAYFTIRHKWSYMGFRPLGSIPAANWIYYAPLLLILVITTLNGFRKIELSDALYYLFFTLLVGFVEESLYRGLILKTLLTKSIKVAVAASSILFAVTHILNALSGQNLTETLLQIVYALLIGIVLALLMVKNNNIIPLILFHFLHNLIRFVGNDSPEGFIGYDLLIVVVLAAYAVWIAVSLKRTPLPSGIDQAG
;
A
#
# COMPACT_ATOMS: atom_id res chain seq x y z
N MET A 1 24.81 37.39 -11.50
CA MET A 1 24.68 36.07 -10.83
C MET A 1 23.30 35.53 -11.15
N THR A 2 23.19 34.68 -12.16
CA THR A 2 21.93 34.06 -12.58
C THR A 2 21.64 32.86 -11.69
N ASN A 3 20.58 32.94 -10.89
CA ASN A 3 20.11 31.84 -10.08
C ASN A 3 19.75 30.67 -11.02
N PRO A 4 20.37 29.48 -10.92
CA PRO A 4 20.06 28.38 -11.83
C PRO A 4 18.59 28.02 -11.61
N LYS A 5 17.77 28.17 -12.67
CA LYS A 5 16.37 27.69 -12.66
C LYS A 5 16.41 26.20 -12.38
N VAL A 6 16.11 25.81 -11.15
CA VAL A 6 15.88 24.41 -10.79
C VAL A 6 14.69 23.96 -11.64
N ASN A 7 14.95 23.15 -12.67
CA ASN A 7 13.91 22.60 -13.51
C ASN A 7 13.06 21.66 -12.65
N SER A 8 11.94 22.17 -12.14
CA SER A 8 10.96 21.36 -11.41
C SER A 8 10.48 20.20 -12.26
N SER A 9 10.37 19.01 -11.66
CA SER A 9 9.96 17.80 -12.38
C SER A 9 8.49 17.89 -12.82
N PHE A 10 8.09 17.09 -13.82
CA PHE A 10 6.70 17.03 -14.28
C PHE A 10 5.72 16.80 -13.12
N SER A 11 6.04 15.87 -12.20
CA SER A 11 5.22 15.59 -11.01
C SER A 11 5.11 16.75 -10.04
N GLN A 12 6.05 17.68 -10.02
CA GLN A 12 5.97 18.90 -9.19
C GLN A 12 5.09 19.96 -9.87
N ARG A 13 5.16 20.07 -11.20
CA ARG A 13 4.36 21.04 -11.98
C ARG A 13 2.90 20.60 -12.12
N HIS A 14 2.69 19.30 -12.32
CA HIS A 14 1.38 18.70 -12.61
C HIS A 14 1.13 17.45 -11.74
N PRO A 15 1.01 17.62 -10.41
CA PRO A 15 0.92 16.48 -9.49
C PRO A 15 -0.30 15.59 -9.74
N VAL A 16 -1.46 16.18 -10.08
CA VAL A 16 -2.68 15.42 -10.37
C VAL A 16 -2.52 14.57 -11.64
N TRP A 17 -1.97 15.14 -12.71
CA TRP A 17 -1.71 14.40 -13.95
C TRP A 17 -0.68 13.29 -13.76
N ALA A 18 0.36 13.52 -12.96
CA ALA A 18 1.32 12.47 -12.63
C ALA A 18 0.64 11.28 -11.94
N VAL A 19 -0.27 11.54 -10.99
CA VAL A 19 -1.05 10.47 -10.33
C VAL A 19 -1.96 9.75 -11.31
N VAL A 20 -2.70 10.49 -12.16
CA VAL A 20 -3.58 9.89 -13.18
C VAL A 20 -2.80 9.00 -14.14
N ILE A 21 -1.58 9.41 -14.53
CA ILE A 21 -0.72 8.60 -15.42
C ILE A 21 -0.24 7.35 -14.68
N ILE A 22 0.24 7.46 -13.44
CA ILE A 22 0.70 6.30 -12.66
C ILE A 22 -0.42 5.29 -12.49
N GLU A 23 -1.61 5.76 -12.07
CA GLU A 23 -2.78 4.93 -11.86
C GLU A 23 -3.27 4.30 -13.18
N GLY A 24 -3.35 5.10 -14.25
CA GLY A 24 -3.76 4.61 -15.57
C GLY A 24 -2.82 3.53 -16.10
N LEU A 25 -1.51 3.69 -15.92
CA LEU A 25 -0.53 2.67 -16.31
C LEU A 25 -0.68 1.38 -15.48
N LEU A 26 -0.93 1.49 -14.18
CA LEU A 26 -1.21 0.34 -13.32
C LEU A 26 -2.47 -0.41 -13.79
N LEU A 27 -3.56 0.30 -14.02
CA LEU A 27 -4.82 -0.28 -14.49
C LEU A 27 -4.66 -0.96 -15.85
N VAL A 28 -3.99 -0.31 -16.81
CA VAL A 28 -3.72 -0.91 -18.13
C VAL A 28 -2.88 -2.17 -18.00
N ALA A 29 -1.83 -2.16 -17.18
CA ALA A 29 -1.00 -3.34 -16.94
C ALA A 29 -1.81 -4.49 -16.32
N MET A 30 -2.64 -4.19 -15.32
CA MET A 30 -3.49 -5.19 -14.66
C MET A 30 -4.56 -5.77 -15.57
N ILE A 31 -5.24 -4.93 -16.36
CA ILE A 31 -6.26 -5.38 -17.31
C ILE A 31 -5.64 -6.24 -18.41
N ALA A 32 -4.49 -5.82 -18.97
CA ALA A 32 -3.79 -6.59 -19.99
C ALA A 32 -3.30 -7.95 -19.46
N ALA A 33 -2.72 -7.95 -18.24
CA ALA A 33 -2.29 -9.16 -17.56
C ALA A 33 -3.47 -10.10 -17.25
N GLY A 34 -4.60 -9.54 -16.80
CA GLY A 34 -5.86 -10.25 -16.57
C GLY A 34 -6.38 -10.92 -17.84
N ALA A 35 -6.52 -10.15 -18.92
CA ALA A 35 -6.96 -10.67 -20.21
C ALA A 35 -6.06 -11.81 -20.71
N TYR A 36 -4.73 -11.64 -20.62
CA TYR A 36 -3.79 -12.69 -20.99
C TYR A 36 -3.94 -13.95 -20.13
N ALA A 37 -4.03 -13.79 -18.81
CA ALA A 37 -4.20 -14.90 -17.88
C ALA A 37 -5.51 -15.67 -18.14
N THR A 38 -6.61 -14.98 -18.43
CA THR A 38 -7.89 -15.59 -18.79
C THR A 38 -7.77 -16.38 -20.10
N ILE A 39 -7.16 -15.81 -21.14
CA ILE A 39 -6.95 -16.50 -22.43
C ILE A 39 -6.10 -17.76 -22.26
N LYS A 40 -5.09 -17.69 -21.39
CA LYS A 40 -4.17 -18.81 -21.11
C LYS A 40 -4.64 -19.74 -19.99
N GLN A 41 -5.83 -19.50 -19.41
CA GLN A 41 -6.38 -20.28 -18.29
C GLN A 41 -5.39 -20.43 -17.12
N LEU A 42 -4.68 -19.35 -16.80
CA LEU A 42 -3.72 -19.34 -15.69
C LEU A 42 -4.43 -19.19 -14.34
N SER A 43 -3.67 -19.36 -13.24
CA SER A 43 -4.18 -19.15 -11.89
C SER A 43 -4.70 -17.72 -11.68
N TYR A 44 -5.65 -17.55 -10.77
CA TYR A 44 -6.22 -16.23 -10.43
C TYR A 44 -5.18 -15.22 -9.92
N THR A 45 -4.05 -15.69 -9.40
CA THR A 45 -2.91 -14.85 -8.96
C THR A 45 -1.97 -14.44 -10.10
N ALA A 46 -2.05 -15.08 -11.27
CA ALA A 46 -1.17 -14.83 -12.39
C ALA A 46 -1.20 -13.38 -12.93
N PRO A 47 -2.36 -12.68 -13.03
CA PRO A 47 -2.40 -11.29 -13.49
C PRO A 47 -1.50 -10.38 -12.66
N VAL A 48 -1.53 -10.54 -11.34
CA VAL A 48 -0.70 -9.76 -10.42
C VAL A 48 0.78 -10.04 -10.67
N LEU A 49 1.20 -11.29 -10.83
CA LEU A 49 2.61 -11.61 -11.13
C LEU A 49 3.07 -11.01 -12.48
N ILE A 50 2.25 -11.16 -13.52
CA ILE A 50 2.55 -10.67 -14.87
C ILE A 50 2.70 -9.14 -14.87
N ALA A 51 1.87 -8.42 -14.12
CA ALA A 51 1.94 -6.97 -14.03
C ALA A 51 3.00 -6.48 -13.04
N PHE A 52 3.08 -7.07 -11.84
CA PHE A 52 3.85 -6.51 -10.73
C PHE A 52 5.34 -6.82 -10.83
N VAL A 53 5.76 -7.95 -11.42
CA VAL A 53 7.19 -8.23 -11.64
C VAL A 53 7.85 -7.14 -12.49
N PRO A 54 7.35 -6.79 -13.70
CA PRO A 54 7.96 -5.73 -14.49
C PRO A 54 7.83 -4.35 -13.82
N ILE A 55 6.70 -4.06 -13.17
CA ILE A 55 6.54 -2.81 -12.40
C ILE A 55 7.59 -2.71 -11.30
N ALA A 56 7.83 -3.77 -10.54
CA ALA A 56 8.85 -3.79 -9.49
C ALA A 56 10.25 -3.52 -10.05
N LEU A 57 10.61 -4.14 -11.18
CA LEU A 57 11.90 -3.89 -11.84
C LEU A 57 12.03 -2.43 -12.28
N VAL A 58 10.97 -1.85 -12.85
CA VAL A 58 10.94 -0.42 -13.24
C VAL A 58 11.08 0.49 -12.02
N LEU A 59 10.40 0.19 -10.91
CA LEU A 59 10.50 0.95 -9.67
C LEU A 59 11.91 0.88 -9.07
N ILE A 60 12.50 -0.32 -9.00
CA ILE A 60 13.87 -0.53 -8.52
C ILE A 60 14.86 0.24 -9.39
N ALA A 61 14.77 0.11 -10.72
CA ALA A 61 15.63 0.83 -11.64
C ALA A 61 15.47 2.36 -11.49
N TYR A 62 14.22 2.85 -11.43
CA TYR A 62 13.93 4.26 -11.25
C TYR A 62 14.48 4.81 -9.92
N PHE A 63 14.23 4.14 -8.79
CA PHE A 63 14.73 4.57 -7.48
C PHE A 63 16.25 4.56 -7.40
N THR A 64 16.89 3.60 -8.07
CA THR A 64 18.36 3.46 -8.10
C THR A 64 19.01 4.52 -8.99
N ILE A 65 18.59 4.61 -10.25
CA ILE A 65 19.16 5.55 -11.24
C ILE A 65 18.93 7.01 -10.82
N ARG A 66 17.80 7.31 -10.17
CA ARG A 66 17.49 8.66 -9.69
C ARG A 66 17.96 8.92 -8.26
N HIS A 67 18.59 7.95 -7.59
CA HIS A 67 19.02 8.03 -6.19
C HIS A 67 17.90 8.47 -5.23
N LYS A 68 16.67 7.95 -5.44
CA LYS A 68 15.45 8.38 -4.73
C LYS A 68 14.98 7.43 -3.64
N TRP A 69 15.68 6.33 -3.34
CA TRP A 69 15.29 5.37 -2.30
C TRP A 69 14.88 6.04 -0.98
N SER A 70 15.77 6.84 -0.37
CA SER A 70 15.50 7.56 0.88
C SER A 70 14.42 8.62 0.75
N TYR A 71 14.27 9.24 -0.44
CA TYR A 71 13.19 10.17 -0.72
C TYR A 71 11.84 9.45 -0.76
N MET A 72 11.76 8.22 -1.29
CA MET A 72 10.55 7.40 -1.35
C MET A 72 10.20 6.72 -0.02
N GLY A 73 11.03 6.89 1.01
CA GLY A 73 10.79 6.34 2.35
C GLY A 73 11.53 5.05 2.65
N PHE A 74 12.34 4.53 1.72
CA PHE A 74 13.22 3.39 1.98
C PHE A 74 14.41 3.87 2.82
N ARG A 75 14.17 3.97 4.13
CA ARG A 75 15.13 4.44 5.13
C ARG A 75 15.36 3.34 6.16
N PRO A 76 16.54 3.28 6.79
CA PRO A 76 16.80 2.34 7.88
C PRO A 76 15.74 2.47 8.99
N LEU A 77 15.37 1.38 9.65
CA LEU A 77 14.37 1.39 10.72
C LEU A 77 14.73 2.33 11.88
N GLY A 78 16.03 2.53 12.13
CA GLY A 78 16.53 3.50 13.11
C GLY A 78 16.22 4.98 12.79
N SER A 79 15.70 5.28 11.59
CA SER A 79 15.18 6.62 11.28
C SER A 79 13.84 6.93 11.95
N ILE A 80 13.15 5.92 12.50
CA ILE A 80 11.91 6.09 13.25
C ILE A 80 12.27 6.38 14.71
N PRO A 81 11.83 7.53 15.28
CA PRO A 81 12.06 7.82 16.70
C PRO A 81 11.51 6.71 17.60
N ALA A 82 12.22 6.37 18.67
CA ALA A 82 11.83 5.29 19.60
C ALA A 82 10.38 5.45 20.09
N ALA A 83 9.98 6.68 20.45
CA ALA A 83 8.63 7.01 20.89
C ALA A 83 7.54 6.81 19.81
N ASN A 84 7.91 6.79 18.53
CA ASN A 84 6.95 6.63 17.43
C ASN A 84 6.65 5.16 17.12
N TRP A 85 7.34 4.19 17.73
CA TRP A 85 7.02 2.77 17.55
C TRP A 85 5.63 2.39 18.09
N ILE A 86 5.13 3.13 19.07
CA ILE A 86 3.78 2.93 19.63
C ILE A 86 2.69 3.02 18.55
N TYR A 87 2.90 3.86 17.51
CA TYR A 87 1.92 4.00 16.45
C TYR A 87 1.79 2.73 15.61
N TYR A 88 2.79 1.86 15.56
CA TYR A 88 2.71 0.61 14.81
C TYR A 88 2.06 -0.54 15.60
N ALA A 89 1.83 -0.39 16.91
CA ALA A 89 1.26 -1.45 17.74
C ALA A 89 -0.15 -1.91 17.28
N PRO A 90 -1.08 -1.03 16.87
CA PRO A 90 -2.37 -1.48 16.33
C PRO A 90 -2.26 -2.31 15.05
N LEU A 91 -1.20 -2.14 14.24
CA LEU A 91 -0.96 -3.01 13.09
C LEU A 91 -0.65 -4.44 13.52
N LEU A 92 0.14 -4.62 14.59
CA LEU A 92 0.40 -5.94 15.16
C LEU A 92 -0.87 -6.59 15.70
N LEU A 93 -1.73 -5.81 16.36
CA LEU A 93 -3.05 -6.28 16.80
C LEU A 93 -3.89 -6.79 15.63
N ILE A 94 -3.93 -6.06 14.51
CA ILE A 94 -4.65 -6.49 13.29
C ILE A 94 -4.08 -7.81 12.75
N LEU A 95 -2.75 -7.96 12.71
CA LEU A 95 -2.14 -9.24 12.29
C LEU A 95 -2.56 -10.39 13.22
N VAL A 96 -2.50 -10.19 14.54
CA VAL A 96 -2.93 -11.19 15.53
C VAL A 96 -4.41 -11.57 15.35
N ILE A 97 -5.31 -10.58 15.23
CA ILE A 97 -6.74 -10.85 14.99
C ILE A 97 -6.91 -11.65 13.70
N THR A 98 -6.17 -11.31 12.64
CA THR A 98 -6.25 -12.01 11.35
C THR A 98 -5.82 -13.48 11.46
N THR A 99 -4.83 -13.80 12.31
CA THR A 99 -4.43 -15.20 12.55
C THR A 99 -5.46 -16.05 13.29
N LEU A 100 -6.46 -15.43 13.95
CA LEU A 100 -7.50 -16.16 14.69
C LEU A 100 -8.42 -16.98 13.78
N ASN A 101 -8.45 -16.68 12.47
CA ASN A 101 -9.10 -17.51 11.46
C ASN A 101 -8.41 -18.88 11.29
N GLY A 102 -7.23 -19.06 11.89
CA GLY A 102 -6.41 -20.26 11.74
C GLY A 102 -5.75 -20.35 10.36
N PHE A 103 -4.95 -21.39 10.18
CA PHE A 103 -4.18 -21.62 8.96
C PHE A 103 -4.57 -22.94 8.32
N ARG A 104 -4.68 -22.93 6.98
CA ARG A 104 -4.87 -24.15 6.21
C ARG A 104 -3.56 -24.93 6.13
N LYS A 105 -3.65 -26.24 5.98
CA LYS A 105 -2.49 -27.07 5.67
C LYS A 105 -2.07 -26.78 4.22
N ILE A 106 -0.82 -26.38 4.03
CA ILE A 106 -0.24 -26.06 2.72
C ILE A 106 1.08 -26.79 2.53
N GLU A 107 1.41 -27.08 1.28
CA GLU A 107 2.71 -27.61 0.91
C GLU A 107 3.80 -26.52 1.04
N LEU A 108 5.05 -26.94 1.20
CA LEU A 108 6.19 -26.01 1.29
C LEU A 108 6.32 -25.14 0.03
N SER A 109 6.01 -25.69 -1.14
CA SER A 109 6.01 -24.94 -2.41
C SER A 109 5.00 -23.80 -2.41
N ASP A 110 3.81 -24.02 -1.87
CA ASP A 110 2.77 -22.99 -1.78
C ASP A 110 3.15 -21.92 -0.76
N ALA A 111 3.74 -22.33 0.36
CA ALA A 111 4.25 -21.38 1.36
C ALA A 111 5.31 -20.44 0.76
N LEU A 112 6.29 -20.99 0.02
CA LEU A 112 7.33 -20.21 -0.64
C LEU A 112 6.75 -19.32 -1.76
N TYR A 113 5.77 -19.84 -2.51
CA TYR A 113 5.06 -19.08 -3.53
C TYR A 113 4.36 -17.86 -2.92
N TYR A 114 3.53 -18.05 -1.90
CA TYR A 114 2.82 -16.95 -1.25
C TYR A 114 3.76 -15.98 -0.55
N LEU A 115 4.86 -16.46 0.04
CA LEU A 115 5.89 -15.61 0.62
C LEU A 115 6.45 -14.62 -0.41
N PHE A 116 6.86 -15.11 -1.58
CA PHE A 116 7.36 -14.24 -2.66
C PHE A 116 6.26 -13.34 -3.21
N PHE A 117 5.09 -13.91 -3.49
CA PHE A 117 3.96 -13.22 -4.08
C PHE A 117 3.52 -12.03 -3.23
N THR A 118 3.30 -12.22 -1.93
CA THR A 118 2.79 -11.15 -1.06
C THR A 118 3.86 -10.11 -0.74
N LEU A 119 5.15 -10.47 -0.75
CA LEU A 119 6.25 -9.52 -0.63
C LEU A 119 6.32 -8.61 -1.87
N LEU A 120 6.17 -9.19 -3.07
CA LEU A 120 6.10 -8.44 -4.32
C LEU A 120 4.92 -7.46 -4.31
N VAL A 121 3.73 -7.92 -3.91
CA VAL A 121 2.54 -7.08 -3.77
C VAL A 121 2.79 -5.93 -2.80
N GLY A 122 3.24 -6.23 -1.58
CA GLY A 122 3.53 -5.20 -0.58
C GLY A 122 4.58 -4.20 -1.05
N PHE A 123 5.64 -4.65 -1.72
CA PHE A 123 6.65 -3.76 -2.28
C PHE A 123 6.08 -2.83 -3.35
N VAL A 124 5.38 -3.38 -4.36
CA VAL A 124 4.87 -2.59 -5.49
C VAL A 124 3.81 -1.61 -5.02
N GLU A 125 2.81 -2.07 -4.27
CA GLU A 125 1.69 -1.23 -3.87
C GLU A 125 2.13 -0.13 -2.92
N GLU A 126 2.93 -0.42 -1.88
CA GLU A 126 3.41 0.64 -1.01
C GLU A 126 4.32 1.62 -1.77
N SER A 127 5.17 1.15 -2.68
CA SER A 127 6.02 2.02 -3.49
C SER A 127 5.22 2.96 -4.39
N LEU A 128 4.14 2.48 -5.00
CA LEU A 128 3.25 3.29 -5.83
C LEU A 128 2.43 4.26 -4.97
N TYR A 129 1.71 3.76 -3.97
CA TYR A 129 0.74 4.57 -3.23
C TYR A 129 1.40 5.47 -2.18
N ARG A 130 2.34 4.96 -1.38
CA ARG A 130 2.99 5.71 -0.27
C ARG A 130 4.28 6.36 -0.73
N GLY A 131 5.03 5.69 -1.62
CA GLY A 131 6.25 6.21 -2.21
C GLY A 131 6.00 7.30 -3.26
N LEU A 132 5.18 7.04 -4.28
CA LEU A 132 4.99 7.97 -5.40
C LEU A 132 3.75 8.86 -5.27
N ILE A 133 2.55 8.28 -5.22
CA ILE A 133 1.27 9.01 -5.29
C ILE A 133 1.12 9.94 -4.08
N LEU A 134 1.24 9.42 -2.86
CA LEU A 134 1.16 10.20 -1.63
C LEU A 134 2.17 11.36 -1.65
N LYS A 135 3.46 11.09 -1.93
CA LYS A 135 4.50 12.13 -1.98
C LYS A 135 4.26 13.19 -3.03
N THR A 136 3.75 12.80 -4.18
CA THR A 136 3.39 13.75 -5.24
C THR A 136 2.27 14.68 -4.80
N LEU A 137 1.24 14.14 -4.12
CA LEU A 137 0.09 14.90 -3.67
C LEU A 137 0.31 15.69 -2.37
N LEU A 138 1.38 15.40 -1.62
CA LEU A 138 1.78 16.21 -0.47
C LEU A 138 2.06 17.67 -0.86
N THR A 139 2.38 17.93 -2.13
CA THR A 139 2.48 19.28 -2.69
C THR A 139 1.18 20.09 -2.66
N LYS A 140 0.03 19.43 -2.44
CA LYS A 140 -1.28 20.08 -2.33
C LYS A 140 -1.71 20.25 -0.89
N SER A 141 -1.76 19.16 -0.14
CA SER A 141 -1.93 19.14 1.31
C SER A 141 -1.87 17.70 1.81
N ILE A 142 -1.58 17.52 3.10
CA ILE A 142 -1.62 16.21 3.77
C ILE A 142 -3.01 15.55 3.62
N LYS A 143 -4.09 16.31 3.80
CA LYS A 143 -5.46 15.79 3.73
C LYS A 143 -5.76 15.24 2.34
N VAL A 144 -5.46 16.01 1.29
CA VAL A 144 -5.67 15.58 -0.11
C VAL A 144 -4.80 14.37 -0.43
N ALA A 145 -3.53 14.39 -0.03
CA ALA A 145 -2.60 13.30 -0.31
C ALA A 145 -3.07 11.99 0.33
N VAL A 146 -3.40 12.00 1.63
CA VAL A 146 -3.88 10.83 2.36
C VAL A 146 -5.20 10.32 1.79
N ALA A 147 -6.18 11.21 1.54
CA ALA A 147 -7.48 10.79 1.04
C ALA A 147 -7.37 10.19 -0.37
N ALA A 148 -6.72 10.90 -1.30
CA ALA A 148 -6.63 10.46 -2.69
C ALA A 148 -5.78 9.19 -2.84
N SER A 149 -4.62 9.07 -2.17
CA SER A 149 -3.81 7.86 -2.26
C SER A 149 -4.57 6.63 -1.73
N SER A 150 -5.36 6.81 -0.68
CA SER A 150 -6.12 5.71 -0.05
C SER A 150 -7.36 5.32 -0.85
N ILE A 151 -8.04 6.29 -1.46
CA ILE A 151 -9.19 6.03 -2.34
C ILE A 151 -8.72 5.29 -3.60
N LEU A 152 -7.64 5.75 -4.24
CA LEU A 152 -7.09 5.08 -5.42
C LEU A 152 -6.69 3.63 -5.09
N PHE A 153 -5.96 3.44 -3.98
CA PHE A 153 -5.60 2.12 -3.48
C PHE A 153 -6.82 1.23 -3.24
N ALA A 154 -7.90 1.75 -2.64
CA ALA A 154 -9.11 0.98 -2.40
C ALA A 154 -9.82 0.59 -3.71
N VAL A 155 -9.92 1.53 -4.66
CA VAL A 155 -10.65 1.34 -5.92
C VAL A 155 -9.99 0.30 -6.83
N THR A 156 -8.66 0.15 -6.82
CA THR A 156 -8.00 -0.89 -7.62
C THR A 156 -8.41 -2.31 -7.26
N HIS A 157 -8.91 -2.53 -6.05
CA HIS A 157 -9.40 -3.85 -5.62
C HIS A 157 -10.70 -4.27 -6.31
N ILE A 158 -11.41 -3.36 -6.99
CA ILE A 158 -12.55 -3.71 -7.86
C ILE A 158 -12.12 -4.70 -8.96
N LEU A 159 -10.85 -4.67 -9.38
CA LEU A 159 -10.32 -5.60 -10.39
C LEU A 159 -10.35 -7.07 -9.92
N ASN A 160 -10.43 -7.32 -8.61
CA ASN A 160 -10.54 -8.68 -8.10
C ASN A 160 -11.92 -9.29 -8.36
N ALA A 161 -13.00 -8.48 -8.32
CA ALA A 161 -14.33 -8.93 -8.74
C ALA A 161 -14.35 -9.31 -10.22
N LEU A 162 -13.64 -8.54 -11.07
CA LEU A 162 -13.46 -8.89 -12.49
C LEU A 162 -12.63 -10.17 -12.68
N SER A 163 -11.85 -10.56 -11.68
CA SER A 163 -11.03 -11.78 -11.66
C SER A 163 -11.74 -12.97 -11.00
N GLY A 164 -13.03 -12.82 -10.66
CA GLY A 164 -13.88 -13.91 -10.15
C GLY A 164 -14.13 -13.91 -8.64
N GLN A 165 -13.66 -12.91 -7.88
CA GLN A 165 -13.96 -12.79 -6.46
C GLN A 165 -15.45 -12.46 -6.20
N ASN A 166 -16.01 -12.96 -5.10
CA ASN A 166 -17.37 -12.63 -4.67
C ASN A 166 -17.54 -11.12 -4.42
N LEU A 167 -18.65 -10.54 -4.87
CA LEU A 167 -18.93 -9.11 -4.73
C LEU A 167 -18.91 -8.64 -3.26
N THR A 168 -19.49 -9.41 -2.34
CA THR A 168 -19.51 -9.07 -0.90
C THR A 168 -18.10 -9.03 -0.33
N GLU A 169 -17.25 -10.00 -0.68
CA GLU A 169 -15.85 -10.02 -0.27
C GLU A 169 -15.08 -8.85 -0.87
N THR A 170 -15.30 -8.52 -2.15
CA THR A 170 -14.67 -7.37 -2.79
C THR A 170 -15.11 -6.06 -2.12
N LEU A 171 -16.38 -5.89 -1.76
CA LEU A 171 -16.85 -4.70 -1.05
C LEU A 171 -16.21 -4.56 0.34
N LEU A 172 -16.13 -5.65 1.10
CA LEU A 172 -15.45 -5.67 2.40
C LEU A 172 -13.95 -5.36 2.22
N GLN A 173 -13.31 -5.91 1.19
CA GLN A 173 -11.93 -5.63 0.85
C GLN A 173 -11.71 -4.16 0.50
N ILE A 174 -12.61 -3.53 -0.24
CA ILE A 174 -12.51 -2.09 -0.58
C ILE A 174 -12.62 -1.23 0.68
N VAL A 175 -13.55 -1.54 1.59
CA VAL A 175 -13.69 -0.81 2.87
C VAL A 175 -12.43 -0.98 3.72
N TYR A 176 -11.94 -2.21 3.85
CA TYR A 176 -10.69 -2.51 4.54
C TYR A 176 -9.51 -1.75 3.90
N ALA A 177 -9.35 -1.86 2.58
CA ALA A 177 -8.29 -1.24 1.80
C ALA A 177 -8.30 0.29 1.94
N LEU A 178 -9.47 0.92 1.98
CA LEU A 178 -9.59 2.36 2.21
C LEU A 178 -9.08 2.74 3.60
N LEU A 179 -9.52 2.03 4.65
CA LEU A 179 -9.16 2.36 6.03
C LEU A 179 -7.69 2.09 6.33
N ILE A 180 -7.17 0.92 5.93
CA ILE A 180 -5.73 0.63 6.04
C ILE A 180 -4.92 1.54 5.12
N GLY A 181 -5.49 1.87 3.95
CA GLY A 181 -5.13 2.96 3.05
C GLY A 181 -4.65 4.20 3.80
N ILE A 182 -5.60 4.77 4.54
CA ILE A 182 -5.47 5.98 5.33
C ILE A 182 -4.42 5.80 6.43
N VAL A 183 -4.49 4.70 7.17
CA VAL A 183 -3.55 4.41 8.27
C VAL A 183 -2.09 4.39 7.80
N LEU A 184 -1.78 3.62 6.75
CA LEU A 184 -0.41 3.52 6.24
C LEU A 184 0.05 4.84 5.62
N ALA A 185 -0.85 5.58 4.97
CA ALA A 185 -0.55 6.93 4.47
C ALA A 185 -0.21 7.91 5.61
N LEU A 186 -0.96 7.88 6.71
CA LEU A 186 -0.70 8.70 7.89
C LEU A 186 0.61 8.33 8.59
N LEU A 187 0.92 7.03 8.71
CA LEU A 187 2.21 6.56 9.22
C LEU A 187 3.37 7.01 8.32
N MET A 188 3.18 6.96 7.00
CA MET A 188 4.16 7.44 6.04
C MET A 188 4.40 8.94 6.18
N VAL A 189 3.35 9.75 6.36
CA VAL A 189 3.49 11.19 6.64
C VAL A 189 4.23 11.43 7.95
N LYS A 190 3.91 10.65 8.99
CA LYS A 190 4.47 10.83 10.33
C LYS A 190 5.94 10.45 10.44
N ASN A 191 6.32 9.31 9.87
CA ASN A 191 7.63 8.70 10.10
C ASN A 191 8.50 8.68 8.84
N ASN A 192 7.94 8.94 7.67
CA ASN A 192 8.62 8.93 6.38
C ASN A 192 9.47 7.65 6.16
N ASN A 193 8.92 6.52 6.59
CA ASN A 193 9.55 5.22 6.48
C ASN A 193 8.54 4.20 5.95
N ILE A 194 8.85 3.61 4.80
CA ILE A 194 7.98 2.69 4.08
C ILE A 194 8.19 1.23 4.50
N ILE A 195 9.31 0.90 5.15
CA ILE A 195 9.67 -0.49 5.44
C ILE A 195 8.65 -1.17 6.36
N PRO A 196 8.22 -0.58 7.51
CA PRO A 196 7.19 -1.21 8.33
C PRO A 196 5.84 -1.36 7.62
N LEU A 197 5.54 -0.51 6.64
CA LEU A 197 4.29 -0.51 5.89
C LEU A 197 4.28 -1.69 4.92
N ILE A 198 5.40 -1.87 4.19
CA ILE A 198 5.62 -3.05 3.34
C ILE A 198 5.54 -4.33 4.17
N LEU A 199 6.23 -4.38 5.31
CA LEU A 199 6.24 -5.56 6.18
C LEU A 199 4.84 -5.91 6.70
N PHE A 200 4.08 -4.92 7.17
CA PHE A 200 2.70 -5.15 7.60
C PHE A 200 1.84 -5.66 6.44
N HIS A 201 1.90 -5.02 5.27
CA HIS A 201 1.11 -5.41 4.10
C HIS A 201 1.44 -6.83 3.65
N PHE A 202 2.74 -7.12 3.49
CA PHE A 202 3.26 -8.45 3.19
C PHE A 202 2.73 -9.52 4.16
N LEU A 203 2.87 -9.28 5.48
CA LEU A 203 2.43 -10.24 6.50
C LEU A 203 0.92 -10.40 6.51
N HIS A 204 0.16 -9.32 6.40
CA HIS A 204 -1.30 -9.37 6.35
C HIS A 204 -1.78 -10.22 5.17
N ASN A 205 -1.23 -9.96 3.97
CA ASN A 205 -1.60 -10.73 2.78
C ASN A 205 -1.15 -12.18 2.91
N LEU A 206 0.05 -12.45 3.44
CA LEU A 206 0.53 -13.81 3.66
C LEU A 206 -0.42 -14.59 4.57
N ILE A 207 -0.80 -14.01 5.71
CA ILE A 207 -1.74 -14.62 6.66
C ILE A 207 -3.09 -14.89 5.97
N ARG A 208 -3.61 -13.96 5.16
CA ARG A 208 -4.86 -14.16 4.44
C ARG A 208 -4.76 -15.27 3.39
N PHE A 209 -3.67 -15.35 2.62
CA PHE A 209 -3.47 -16.40 1.61
C PHE A 209 -3.28 -17.80 2.21
N VAL A 210 -2.69 -17.90 3.40
CA VAL A 210 -2.46 -19.18 4.10
C VAL A 210 -3.51 -19.46 5.20
N GLY A 211 -4.49 -18.57 5.36
CA GLY A 211 -5.58 -18.68 6.32
C GLY A 211 -6.65 -19.68 5.87
N ASN A 212 -7.54 -20.05 6.79
CA ASN A 212 -8.71 -20.86 6.45
C ASN A 212 -9.81 -20.03 5.79
N ASP A 213 -10.48 -20.60 4.79
CA ASP A 213 -11.75 -20.10 4.25
C ASP A 213 -12.87 -20.48 5.24
N SER A 214 -13.10 -19.66 6.27
CA SER A 214 -14.13 -19.92 7.29
C SER A 214 -15.27 -18.89 7.18
N PRO A 215 -16.47 -19.29 6.71
CA PRO A 215 -17.60 -18.37 6.56
C PRO A 215 -18.12 -17.83 7.91
N GLU A 216 -17.96 -18.61 9.00
CA GLU A 216 -18.60 -18.35 10.29
C GLU A 216 -17.85 -17.35 11.19
N GLY A 217 -16.53 -17.21 11.02
CA GLY A 217 -15.69 -16.21 11.71
C GLY A 217 -15.50 -14.90 10.93
N PHE A 218 -15.87 -14.91 9.64
CA PHE A 218 -15.53 -13.88 8.66
C PHE A 218 -16.07 -12.50 9.04
N ILE A 219 -17.33 -12.41 9.46
CA ILE A 219 -17.99 -11.11 9.70
C ILE A 219 -17.53 -10.47 11.01
N GLY A 220 -17.32 -11.27 12.07
CA GLY A 220 -17.00 -10.76 13.41
C GLY A 220 -15.61 -10.14 13.49
N TYR A 221 -14.59 -10.87 13.04
CA TYR A 221 -13.21 -10.38 13.06
C TYR A 221 -12.99 -9.23 12.07
N ASP A 222 -13.58 -9.30 10.87
CA ASP A 222 -13.44 -8.21 9.89
C ASP A 222 -14.12 -6.92 10.37
N LEU A 223 -15.28 -7.00 11.01
CA LEU A 223 -15.92 -5.82 11.61
C LEU A 223 -15.08 -5.22 12.74
N LEU A 224 -14.52 -6.06 13.62
CA LEU A 224 -13.61 -5.61 14.67
C LEU A 224 -12.38 -4.90 14.07
N ILE A 225 -11.77 -5.47 13.04
CA ILE A 225 -10.64 -4.88 12.33
C ILE A 225 -11.02 -3.51 11.74
N VAL A 226 -12.20 -3.39 11.12
CA VAL A 226 -12.71 -2.12 10.57
C VAL A 226 -12.85 -1.05 11.67
N VAL A 227 -13.42 -1.41 12.83
CA VAL A 227 -13.55 -0.48 13.96
C VAL A 227 -12.19 -0.06 14.50
N VAL A 228 -11.27 -1.02 14.67
CA VAL A 228 -9.88 -0.75 15.11
C VAL A 228 -9.18 0.19 14.13
N LEU A 229 -9.29 -0.06 12.83
CA LEU A 229 -8.70 0.79 11.80
C LEU A 229 -9.28 2.21 11.78
N ALA A 230 -10.60 2.35 11.93
CA ALA A 230 -11.24 3.66 11.98
C ALA A 230 -10.76 4.48 13.20
N ALA A 231 -10.76 3.85 14.39
CA ALA A 231 -10.25 4.48 15.62
C ALA A 231 -8.74 4.83 15.48
N TYR A 232 -7.97 3.93 14.89
CA TYR A 232 -6.55 4.10 14.66
C TYR A 232 -6.23 5.26 13.70
N ALA A 233 -6.96 5.36 12.58
CA ALA A 233 -6.82 6.47 11.64
C ALA A 233 -7.07 7.83 12.32
N VAL A 234 -8.13 7.92 13.14
CA VAL A 234 -8.44 9.13 13.93
C VAL A 234 -7.32 9.44 14.92
N TRP A 235 -6.82 8.42 15.65
CA TRP A 235 -5.75 8.61 16.63
C TRP A 235 -4.46 9.15 15.99
N ILE A 236 -3.99 8.57 14.87
CA ILE A 236 -2.79 9.11 14.19
C ILE A 236 -3.06 10.52 13.66
N ALA A 237 -4.22 10.76 13.02
CA ALA A 237 -4.55 12.07 12.46
C ALA A 237 -4.56 13.17 13.53
N VAL A 238 -5.05 12.88 14.75
CA VAL A 238 -4.98 13.81 15.89
C VAL A 238 -3.54 14.00 16.36
N SER A 239 -2.74 12.92 16.42
CA SER A 239 -1.34 13.00 16.84
C SER A 239 -0.47 13.86 15.92
N LEU A 240 -0.76 13.88 14.61
CA LEU A 240 -0.02 14.69 13.62
C LEU A 240 -0.14 16.19 13.90
N LYS A 241 -1.26 16.65 14.47
CA LYS A 241 -1.42 18.06 14.86
C LYS A 241 -0.48 18.50 15.99
N ARG A 242 0.12 17.54 16.70
CA ARG A 242 0.92 17.78 17.91
C ARG A 242 2.43 17.52 17.71
N THR A 243 2.84 17.07 16.53
CA THR A 243 4.25 16.68 16.26
C THR A 243 4.79 17.41 15.03
N PRO A 244 6.03 17.95 15.07
CA PRO A 244 6.71 18.43 13.87
C PRO A 244 6.85 17.30 12.85
N LEU A 245 6.63 17.60 11.58
CA LEU A 245 6.75 16.62 10.50
C LEU A 245 8.23 16.40 10.13
N PRO A 246 8.60 15.23 9.60
CA PRO A 246 9.96 14.98 9.13
C PRO A 246 10.39 15.96 8.03
N SER A 247 11.66 16.36 8.04
CA SER A 247 12.25 17.18 6.98
C SER A 247 12.09 16.52 5.60
N GLY A 248 11.48 17.25 4.66
CA GLY A 248 11.12 16.79 3.32
C GLY A 248 9.63 16.51 3.08
N ILE A 249 8.78 16.60 4.12
CA ILE A 249 7.31 16.66 3.98
C ILE A 249 6.81 18.12 3.96
N ASP A 250 7.50 19.03 4.66
CA ASP A 250 7.12 20.45 4.86
C ASP A 250 7.56 21.43 3.75
N GLN A 251 8.20 20.99 2.67
CA GLN A 251 8.63 21.90 1.58
C GLN A 251 7.57 22.12 0.49
N ALA A 252 6.30 22.16 0.89
CA ALA A 252 5.18 22.54 0.03
C ALA A 252 4.31 23.60 0.71
N GLY A 253 4.94 24.72 1.05
CA GLY A 253 4.32 26.01 1.33
C GLY A 253 4.95 27.05 0.42
#